data_AF-A0A943XPL5-F1
#
_entry.id   AF-A0A943XPL5-F1
#
_cell.length_a   1.000
_cell.length_b   1.000
_cell.length_c   1.000
_cell.angle_alpha   90.00
_cell.angle_beta   90.00
_cell.angle_gamma   90.00
#
_symmetry.space_group_name_H-M   'P 1'
#
loop_
_entity.id
_entity.type
_entity.pdbx_description
1 polymer ?
#
loop_
_entity_poly.entity_id
_entity_poly.type
_entity_poly.pdbx_seq_one_letter_code
_entity_poly.pdbx_strand_id
1 'polypeptide(L)' 'MSQEAGYSVALNHPYSNAIAPIEYVGDSLMIEINKRTYMNEKTLQKNNNFNRLKDRIASVYAALLG' A
#
# COMPACT_ATOMS: atom_id res chain seq x y z
N MET A 1 -7.31 13.72 3.06
CA MET A 1 -6.07 13.00 3.42
C MET A 1 -6.14 12.74 4.92
N SER A 2 -6.22 11.48 5.34
CA SER A 2 -6.20 11.11 6.76
C SER A 2 -4.78 10.72 7.16
N GLN A 3 -4.46 10.87 8.46
CA GLN A 3 -3.21 10.36 9.03
C GLN A 3 -3.55 9.23 9.99
N GLU A 4 -3.10 8.01 9.69
CA GLU A 4 -3.28 6.85 10.56
C GLU A 4 -1.97 6.06 10.68
N ALA A 5 -1.64 5.63 11.90
CA ALA A 5 -0.41 4.89 12.22
C ALA A 5 0.92 5.56 11.76
N GLY A 6 0.89 6.88 11.48
CA GLY A 6 2.01 7.66 10.95
C GLY A 6 2.10 7.70 9.43
N TYR A 7 1.08 7.23 8.70
CA TYR A 7 0.99 7.29 7.24
C TYR A 7 -0.09 8.27 6.80
N SER A 8 0.19 9.02 5.74
CA SER A 8 -0.83 9.79 5.03
C SER A 8 -1.55 8.89 4.03
N VAL A 9 -2.88 8.84 4.10
CA VAL A 9 -3.72 8.01 3.24
C VAL A 9 -4.71 8.89 2.45
N ALA A 10 -4.92 8.54 1.19
CA ALA A 10 -5.88 9.17 0.31
C ALA A 10 -6.60 8.11 -0.54
N LEU A 11 -7.87 8.38 -0.86
CA LEU A 11 -8.67 7.56 -1.77
C LEU A 11 -8.68 8.24 -3.14
N ASN A 12 -8.47 7.45 -4.20
CA ASN A 12 -8.51 7.89 -5.59
C ASN A 12 -7.59 9.08 -5.93
N HIS A 13 -6.47 9.24 -5.22
CA HIS A 13 -5.55 10.36 -5.42
C HIS A 13 -4.08 9.96 -5.20
N PRO A 14 -3.17 10.26 -6.14
CA PRO A 14 -3.43 10.83 -7.48
C PRO A 14 -3.97 9.79 -8.49
N TYR A 15 -4.09 8.52 -8.08
CA TYR A 15 -4.55 7.42 -8.93
C TYR A 15 -5.93 6.95 -8.50
N SER A 16 -6.87 6.92 -9.44
CA SER A 16 -8.31 6.69 -9.20
C SER A 16 -8.84 5.34 -9.67
N ASN A 17 -8.01 4.54 -10.35
CA ASN A 17 -8.43 3.27 -10.93
C ASN A 17 -7.54 2.14 -10.42
N ALA A 18 -8.14 1.05 -9.94
CA ALA A 18 -7.42 -0.19 -9.72
C ALA A 18 -7.04 -0.81 -11.07
N ILE A 19 -5.80 -1.29 -11.20
CA ILE A 19 -5.43 -2.16 -12.31
C ILE A 19 -5.88 -3.57 -11.93
N ALA A 20 -7.08 -3.95 -12.37
CA ALA A 20 -7.55 -5.33 -12.26
C ALA A 20 -6.87 -6.20 -13.32
N PRO A 21 -6.48 -7.45 -13.02
CA PRO A 21 -6.10 -8.42 -14.04
C PRO A 21 -7.22 -8.57 -15.06
N ILE A 22 -6.87 -8.71 -16.35
CA ILE A 22 -7.82 -8.74 -17.48
C ILE A 22 -8.94 -9.80 -17.31
N GLU A 23 -8.66 -10.86 -16.55
CA GLU A 23 -9.57 -12.01 -16.35
C GLU A 23 -10.21 -12.06 -14.96
N TYR A 24 -10.04 -11.05 -14.10
CA TYR A 24 -10.61 -11.06 -12.76
C TYR A 24 -12.06 -10.59 -12.75
N VAL A 25 -12.97 -11.47 -12.33
CA VAL A 25 -14.40 -11.16 -12.12
C VAL A 25 -14.64 -11.05 -10.61
N GLY A 26 -14.61 -9.82 -10.09
CA GLY A 26 -14.86 -9.52 -8.67
C GLY A 26 -14.51 -8.08 -8.29
N ASP A 27 -14.84 -7.69 -7.06
CA ASP A 27 -14.42 -6.41 -6.49
C ASP A 27 -12.91 -6.39 -6.27
N SER A 28 -12.26 -5.28 -6.61
CA SER A 28 -10.81 -5.13 -6.45
C SER A 28 -10.45 -3.89 -5.65
N LEU A 29 -9.42 -4.02 -4.82
CA LEU A 29 -8.82 -2.92 -4.06
C LEU A 29 -7.34 -2.82 -4.45
N MET A 30 -6.94 -1.67 -4.98
CA MET A 30 -5.54 -1.36 -5.23
C MET A 30 -4.99 -0.50 -4.09
N ILE A 31 -3.85 -0.91 -3.54
CA ILE A 31 -3.13 -0.16 -2.52
C ILE A 31 -1.80 0.28 -3.10
N GLU A 32 -1.65 1.57 -3.32
CA GLU A 32 -0.40 2.14 -3.78
C GLU A 32 0.46 2.62 -2.62
N ILE A 33 1.74 2.23 -2.65
CA ILE A 33 2.69 2.51 -1.58
C ILE A 33 3.83 3.36 -2.14
N ASN A 34 4.05 4.52 -1.53
CA ASN A 34 5.19 5.36 -1.84
C ASN A 34 6.51 4.64 -1.47
N LYS A 35 7.39 4.41 -2.46
CA LYS A 35 8.63 3.63 -2.30
C LYS A 35 9.56 4.16 -1.20
N ARG A 36 9.62 5.49 -0.99
CA ARG A 36 10.42 6.11 0.07
C ARG A 36 10.08 5.61 1.48
N THR A 37 8.88 5.08 1.67
CA THR A 37 8.43 4.56 2.96
C THR A 37 9.09 3.23 3.34
N TYR A 38 9.63 2.47 2.38
CA TYR A 38 10.19 1.14 2.64
C TYR A 38 11.52 0.83 1.96
N MET A 39 11.98 1.65 1.02
CA MET A 39 13.24 1.45 0.31
C MET A 39 13.92 2.76 -0.05
N ASN A 40 15.23 2.68 -0.28
CA ASN A 40 15.97 3.71 -0.99
C ASN A 40 15.73 3.53 -2.49
N GLU A 41 15.13 4.53 -3.13
CA GLU A 41 14.77 4.45 -4.56
C GLU A 41 15.98 4.40 -5.51
N LYS A 42 17.15 4.88 -5.09
CA LYS A 42 18.37 4.88 -5.91
C LYS A 42 19.10 3.54 -5.85
N THR A 43 19.20 2.95 -4.65
CA THR A 43 19.94 1.69 -4.44
C THR A 43 19.06 0.45 -4.48
N LEU A 44 17.74 0.64 -4.47
CA LEU A 44 16.72 -0.39 -4.35
C LEU A 44 16.80 -1.24 -3.07
N GLN A 45 17.65 -0.85 -2.12
CA GLN A 45 17.77 -1.53 -0.84
C GLN A 45 16.65 -1.10 0.11
N LYS A 46 16.19 -2.06 0.91
CA LYS A 46 15.22 -1.82 1.98
C LYS A 46 15.79 -0.80 2.97
N ASN A 47 14.94 0.12 3.44
CA ASN A 47 15.29 1.00 4.54
C ASN A 47 14.83 0.40 5.87
N ASN A 48 15.14 1.06 6.98
CA ASN A 48 14.81 0.59 8.33
C ASN A 48 13.30 0.49 8.61
N ASN A 49 12.46 1.12 7.78
CA ASN A 49 11.01 1.11 7.93
C ASN A 49 10.34 -0.06 7.19
N PHE A 50 11.08 -0.84 6.40
CA PHE A 50 10.53 -1.93 5.59
C PHE A 50 9.71 -2.91 6.41
N ASN A 51 10.26 -3.43 7.52
CA ASN A 51 9.57 -4.44 8.34
C ASN A 51 8.30 -3.85 8.97
N ARG A 52 8.37 -2.61 9.48
CA ARG A 52 7.20 -1.91 10.01
C ARG A 52 6.09 -1.79 8.97
N LEU A 53 6.42 -1.42 7.73
CA LEU A 53 5.42 -1.32 6.67
C LEU A 53 4.84 -2.70 6.32
N LYS A 54 5.69 -3.73 6.19
CA LYS A 54 5.27 -5.10 5.91
C LYS A 54 4.22 -5.57 6.93
N ASP A 55 4.49 -5.38 8.22
CA ASP A 55 3.59 -5.83 9.29
C ASP A 55 2.27 -5.05 9.27
N ARG A 56 2.30 -3.76 8.89
CA ARG A 56 1.10 -2.94 8.74
C ARG A 56 0.24 -3.37 7.56
N ILE A 57 0.83 -3.64 6.39
CA ILE A 57 0.08 -4.15 5.24
C ILE A 57 -0.52 -5.52 5.56
N ALA A 58 0.21 -6.40 6.25
CA ALA A 58 -0.33 -7.67 6.72
C ALA A 58 -1.53 -7.50 7.66
N SER A 59 -1.49 -6.52 8.56
CA SER A 59 -2.60 -6.19 9.45
C SER A 59 -3.83 -5.68 8.68
N VAL A 60 -3.64 -4.80 7.69
CA VAL A 60 -4.71 -4.31 6.82
C VAL A 60 -5.33 -5.47 6.04
N TYR A 61 -4.51 -6.33 5.45
CA TYR A 61 -4.98 -7.50 4.71
C TYR A 61 -5.81 -8.44 5.60
N ALA A 62 -5.35 -8.71 6.82
CA ALA A 62 -6.10 -9.52 7.77
C ALA A 62 -7.45 -8.87 8.14
N ALA A 63 -7.49 -7.55 8.31
CA ALA A 63 -8.74 -6.83 8.60
C ALA A 63 -9.73 -6.82 7.43
N LEU A 64 -9.24 -6.92 6.18
CA LEU A 64 -10.08 -7.03 4.98
C LEU A 64 -10.68 -8.43 4.77
N LEU A 65 -10.10 -9.45 5.40
CA LEU A 65 -10.56 -10.85 5.31
C LEU A 65 -11.42 -11.29 6.50
N GLY A 66 -11.53 -10.45 7.53
CA GLY A 66 -12.43 -10.66 8.67
C GLY A 66 -13.86 -10.23 8.36
#